data_AF-A0A1Y4QRB7-F1
#
_entry.id   AF-A0A1Y4QRB7-F1
#
_cell.length_a   1.000
_cell.length_b   1.000
_cell.length_c   1.000
_cell.angle_alpha   90.00
_cell.angle_beta   90.00
_cell.angle_gamma   90.00
#
_symmetry.space_group_name_H-M   'P 1'
#
loop_
_entity.id
_entity.type
_entity.pdbx_description
1 polymer ?
#
loop_
_entity_poly.entity_id
_entity_poly.type
_entity_poly.pdbx_seq_one_letter_code
_entity_poly.pdbx_strand_id
1 'polypeptide(L)'
;MPGLNKNRKRPITLAFRVSQAEANHINERIKISGLPRGKYFIQTFQKQKIYVSLGKFESDRLSLEFKRLRNLLENMEDHEDINDALNECKTLLEELKPFFPLPEKQEKEEEPIEFDDFFMDEEII
;
A
#
# COMPACT_ATOMS: atom_id res chain seq x y z
N MET A 1 -5.98 35.72 10.45
CA MET A 1 -5.75 34.87 9.26
C MET A 1 -6.98 33.99 9.04
N PRO A 2 -7.46 33.84 7.80
CA PRO A 2 -8.75 33.20 7.51
C PRO A 2 -8.68 31.68 7.76
N GLY A 3 -9.68 31.15 8.49
CA GLY A 3 -10.08 29.75 8.33
C GLY A 3 -9.58 28.76 9.39
N LEU A 4 -9.87 29.06 10.66
CA LEU A 4 -9.77 28.16 11.81
C LEU A 4 -10.84 27.05 11.79
N ASN A 5 -10.99 26.35 10.66
CA ASN A 5 -12.02 25.32 10.53
C ASN A 5 -11.40 23.96 10.87
N LYS A 6 -11.44 23.60 12.18
CA LYS A 6 -10.85 22.36 12.72
C LYS A 6 -11.39 21.10 12.03
N ASN A 7 -12.61 21.15 11.48
CA ASN A 7 -13.29 20.00 10.87
C ASN A 7 -13.24 20.02 9.32
N ARG A 8 -12.11 20.47 8.75
CA ARG A 8 -11.91 20.38 7.29
C ARG A 8 -11.80 18.92 6.89
N LYS A 9 -12.57 18.51 5.86
CA LYS A 9 -12.47 17.17 5.25
C LYS A 9 -11.03 16.81 4.81
N ARG A 10 -10.21 17.82 4.49
CA ARG A 10 -8.81 17.67 4.08
C ARG A 10 -7.96 18.73 4.79
N PRO A 11 -7.43 18.45 5.99
CA PRO A 11 -6.69 19.43 6.77
C PRO A 11 -5.21 19.51 6.39
N ILE A 12 -4.65 18.45 5.78
CA ILE A 12 -3.23 18.32 5.47
C ILE A 12 -2.91 18.95 4.10
N THR A 13 -1.82 19.73 4.03
CA THR A 13 -1.31 20.35 2.79
C THR A 13 -0.02 19.67 2.36
N LEU A 14 0.02 19.17 1.12
CA LEU A 14 1.23 18.69 0.46
C LEU A 14 1.68 19.73 -0.59
N ALA A 15 2.93 20.19 -0.51
CA ALA A 15 3.49 21.20 -1.40
C ALA A 15 4.86 20.75 -1.94
N PHE A 16 5.10 21.00 -3.23
CA PHE A 16 6.36 20.71 -3.91
C PHE A 16 6.72 21.87 -4.84
N ARG A 17 8.01 22.05 -5.10
CA ARG A 17 8.51 23.07 -6.04
C ARG A 17 8.59 22.47 -7.44
N VAL A 18 8.25 23.27 -8.43
CA VAL A 18 8.32 22.92 -9.86
C VAL A 18 8.91 24.07 -10.64
N SER A 19 9.55 23.76 -11.75
CA SER A 19 9.92 24.73 -12.77
C SER A 19 8.69 25.31 -13.47
N GLN A 20 8.86 26.42 -14.18
CA GLN A 20 7.78 27.04 -14.94
C GLN A 20 7.25 26.13 -16.06
N ALA A 21 8.13 25.38 -16.72
CA ALA A 21 7.74 24.45 -17.78
C ALA A 21 6.87 23.30 -17.23
N GLU A 22 7.27 22.71 -16.11
CA GLU A 22 6.49 21.65 -15.44
C GLU A 22 5.14 22.18 -14.97
N ALA A 23 5.10 23.38 -14.38
CA ALA A 23 3.84 24.01 -13.96
C ALA A 23 2.86 24.18 -15.12
N ASN A 24 3.35 24.62 -16.29
CA ASN A 24 2.52 24.78 -17.48
C ASN A 24 1.94 23.43 -17.93
N HIS A 25 2.77 22.40 -18.05
CA HIS A 25 2.31 21.05 -18.42
C HIS A 25 1.28 20.49 -17.44
N ILE A 26 1.50 20.66 -16.13
CA ILE A 26 0.56 20.20 -15.11
C ILE A 26 -0.77 20.93 -15.22
N ASN A 27 -0.75 22.26 -15.40
CA ASN A 27 -1.97 23.07 -15.53
C ASN A 27 -2.77 22.66 -16.78
N GLU A 28 -2.12 22.41 -17.92
CA GLU A 28 -2.80 21.95 -19.13
C GLU A 28 -3.41 20.55 -18.94
N ARG A 29 -2.70 19.62 -18.28
CA ARG A 29 -3.27 18.30 -17.95
C ARG A 29 -4.50 18.40 -17.05
N ILE A 30 -4.48 19.30 -16.06
CA ILE A 30 -5.65 19.56 -15.21
C ILE A 30 -6.82 20.05 -16.05
N LYS A 31 -6.58 21.01 -16.97
CA LYS A 31 -7.63 21.52 -17.87
C LYS A 31 -8.22 20.40 -18.73
N ILE A 32 -7.38 19.59 -19.37
CA ILE A 32 -7.81 18.47 -20.23
C ILE A 32 -8.61 17.44 -19.42
N SER A 33 -8.25 17.18 -18.16
CA SER A 33 -8.95 16.23 -17.30
C SER A 33 -10.37 16.66 -16.89
N GLY A 34 -10.69 17.96 -16.98
CA GLY A 34 -11.95 18.53 -16.49
C GLY A 34 -12.12 18.48 -14.96
N LEU A 35 -11.11 18.02 -14.21
CA LEU A 35 -11.18 17.88 -12.76
C LEU A 35 -10.69 19.15 -12.04
N PRO A 36 -11.28 19.50 -10.88
CA PRO A 36 -10.69 20.49 -9.99
C PRO A 36 -9.29 20.05 -9.57
N ARG A 37 -8.34 21.01 -9.53
CA ARG A 37 -6.92 20.79 -9.20
C ARG A 37 -6.68 19.84 -8.03
N GLY A 38 -7.38 20.03 -6.91
CA GLY A 38 -7.25 19.16 -5.74
C GLY A 38 -7.76 17.72 -5.94
N LYS A 39 -8.79 17.51 -6.76
CA LYS A 39 -9.25 16.16 -7.12
C LYS A 39 -8.28 15.49 -8.09
N TYR A 40 -7.80 16.24 -9.08
CA TYR A 40 -6.81 15.75 -10.04
C TYR A 40 -5.57 15.21 -9.33
N PHE A 41 -4.94 16.01 -8.46
CA PHE A 41 -3.73 15.56 -7.77
C PHE A 41 -3.95 14.34 -6.87
N ILE A 42 -5.05 14.30 -6.10
CA ILE A 42 -5.33 13.13 -5.26
C ILE A 42 -5.50 11.87 -6.11
N GLN A 43 -6.23 11.95 -7.22
CA GLN A 43 -6.38 10.80 -8.11
C GLN A 43 -5.06 10.40 -8.76
N THR A 44 -4.24 11.36 -9.19
CA THR A 44 -2.92 11.06 -9.76
C THR A 44 -2.04 10.36 -8.72
N PHE A 45 -1.89 10.91 -7.52
CA PHE A 45 -0.99 10.34 -6.52
C PHE A 45 -1.48 9.00 -5.94
N GLN A 46 -2.79 8.78 -5.82
CA GLN A 46 -3.33 7.53 -5.26
C GLN A 46 -3.49 6.41 -6.29
N LYS A 47 -3.73 6.73 -7.57
CA LYS A 47 -4.08 5.71 -8.59
C LYS A 47 -2.98 5.48 -9.62
N GLN A 48 -1.88 6.22 -9.53
CA GLN A 48 -0.77 6.04 -10.44
C GLN A 48 -0.10 4.68 -10.19
N LYS A 49 0.06 3.90 -11.25
CA LYS A 49 0.88 2.69 -11.22
C LYS A 49 2.33 3.13 -10.96
N ILE A 50 2.84 2.84 -9.77
CA ILE A 50 4.26 2.98 -9.48
C ILE A 50 4.93 1.74 -10.07
N TYR A 51 5.91 1.95 -10.94
CA TYR A 51 6.75 0.85 -11.42
C TYR A 51 7.96 0.80 -10.49
N VAL A 52 8.03 -0.22 -9.63
CA VAL A 52 9.23 -0.46 -8.82
C VAL A 52 10.26 -1.12 -9.73
N SER A 53 11.30 -0.38 -10.11
CA SER A 53 12.52 -0.98 -10.67
C SER A 53 13.11 -1.90 -9.61
N LEU A 54 13.33 -3.17 -9.94
CA LEU A 54 14.02 -4.14 -9.09
C LEU A 54 15.51 -3.77 -9.01
N GLY A 55 15.83 -2.70 -8.29
CA GLY A 55 17.16 -2.31 -7.87
C GLY A 55 17.33 -2.51 -6.36
N LYS A 56 18.58 -2.69 -5.89
CA LYS A 56 18.89 -2.85 -4.45
C LYS A 56 18.38 -1.66 -3.61
N PHE A 57 18.37 -0.46 -4.19
CA PHE A 57 18.06 0.79 -3.49
C PHE A 57 16.58 0.90 -3.08
N GLU A 58 15.67 0.41 -3.93
CA GLU A 58 14.23 0.46 -3.70
C GLU A 58 13.79 -0.60 -2.68
N SER A 59 14.39 -1.80 -2.71
CA SER A 59 14.18 -2.83 -1.66
C SER A 59 14.74 -2.41 -0.31
N ASP A 60 15.86 -1.68 -0.28
CA ASP A 60 16.45 -1.16 0.95
C ASP A 60 15.57 -0.10 1.59
N ARG A 61 14.91 0.74 0.78
CA ARG A 61 13.98 1.76 1.27
C ARG A 61 12.73 1.15 1.90
N LEU A 62 12.17 0.10 1.29
CA LEU A 62 11.05 -0.64 1.88
C LEU A 62 11.46 -1.28 3.22
N SER A 63 12.65 -1.87 3.26
CA SER A 63 13.21 -2.47 4.47
C SER A 63 13.42 -1.45 5.59
N LEU A 64 13.78 -0.20 5.25
CA LEU A 64 13.88 0.91 6.20
C LEU A 64 12.53 1.33 6.77
N GLU A 65 11.48 1.43 5.94
CA GLU A 65 10.13 1.74 6.42
C GLU A 65 9.61 0.65 7.36
N PHE A 66 9.84 -0.63 7.05
CA PHE A 66 9.50 -1.73 7.97
C PHE A 66 10.28 -1.69 9.27
N LYS A 67 11.58 -1.37 9.23
CA LYS A 67 12.39 -1.17 10.45
C LYS A 67 11.87 0.00 11.28
N ARG A 68 11.47 1.09 10.65
CA ARG A 68 10.89 2.25 11.32
C ARG A 68 9.57 1.90 12.01
N LEU A 69 8.65 1.23 11.30
CA LEU A 69 7.40 0.77 11.88
C LEU A 69 7.62 -0.19 13.04
N ARG A 70 8.57 -1.14 12.90
CA ARG A 70 8.94 -2.05 13.97
C ARG A 70 9.46 -1.33 15.20
N ASN A 71 10.36 -0.36 15.03
CA ASN A 71 10.88 0.44 16.14
C ASN A 71 9.77 1.27 16.80
N LEU A 72 8.81 1.77 16.02
CA LEU A 72 7.65 2.49 16.55
C LEU A 72 6.79 1.53 17.40
N LEU A 73 6.52 0.32 16.89
CA LEU A 73 5.80 -0.74 17.62
C LEU A 73 6.50 -1.20 18.90
N GLU A 74 7.84 -1.28 18.91
CA GLU A 74 8.62 -1.73 20.06
C GLU A 74 8.74 -0.66 21.17
N ASN A 75 8.57 0.63 20.85
CA ASN A 75 8.76 1.75 21.78
C ASN A 75 7.46 2.47 22.17
N MET A 76 6.29 1.90 21.86
CA MET A 76 5.01 2.50 22.26
C MET A 76 4.65 2.14 23.71
N GLU A 77 4.39 3.17 24.51
CA GLU A 77 4.06 3.05 25.94
C GLU A 77 2.56 3.25 26.21
N ASP A 78 1.83 3.99 25.35
CA ASP A 78 0.42 4.38 25.55
C ASP A 78 -0.57 3.83 24.49
N HIS A 79 -1.85 3.65 24.89
CA HIS A 79 -2.90 3.07 24.03
C HIS A 79 -3.32 3.94 22.83
N GLU A 80 -3.19 5.28 22.90
CA GLU A 80 -3.50 6.15 21.76
C GLU A 80 -2.44 6.03 20.66
N ASP A 81 -1.16 6.00 21.04
CA ASP A 81 -0.04 5.83 20.11
C ASP A 81 -0.15 4.49 19.35
N ILE A 82 -0.57 3.43 20.05
CA ILE A 82 -0.78 2.09 19.47
C ILE A 82 -1.79 2.14 18.31
N ASN A 83 -2.89 2.89 18.46
CA ASN A 83 -3.90 2.99 17.40
C ASN A 83 -3.38 3.77 16.19
N ASP A 84 -2.61 4.84 16.40
CA ASP A 84 -2.03 5.63 15.32
C ASP A 84 -0.98 4.83 14.54
N ALA A 85 -0.10 4.12 15.23
CA ALA A 85 0.87 3.24 14.58
C ALA A 85 0.23 2.05 13.85
N LEU A 86 -0.87 1.50 14.38
CA LEU A 86 -1.63 0.45 13.71
C LEU A 86 -2.30 0.99 12.44
N ASN A 87 -2.83 2.21 12.47
CA ASN A 87 -3.36 2.88 11.29
C ASN A 87 -2.27 3.17 10.24
N GLU A 88 -1.07 3.58 10.65
CA GLU A 88 0.08 3.72 9.75
C GLU A 88 0.46 2.39 9.10
N CYS A 89 0.56 1.31 9.89
CA CYS A 89 0.83 -0.04 9.38
C CYS A 89 -0.24 -0.49 8.37
N LYS A 90 -1.52 -0.28 8.69
CA LYS A 90 -2.64 -0.65 7.81
C LYS A 90 -2.59 0.11 6.49
N THR A 91 -2.32 1.42 6.55
CA THR A 91 -2.20 2.27 5.36
C THR A 91 -1.03 1.82 4.48
N LEU A 92 0.13 1.53 5.09
CA LEU A 92 1.29 1.00 4.36
C LEU A 92 0.97 -0.35 3.67
N LEU A 93 0.27 -1.25 4.36
CA LEU A 93 -0.13 -2.54 3.78
C LEU A 93 -1.14 -2.39 2.63
N GLU A 94 -2.10 -1.46 2.74
CA GLU A 94 -3.06 -1.17 1.66
C GLU A 94 -2.35 -0.65 0.40
N GLU A 95 -1.37 0.23 0.56
CA GLU A 95 -0.54 0.74 -0.55
C GLU A 95 0.40 -0.33 -1.12
N LEU A 96 0.83 -1.33 -0.32
CA LEU A 96 1.68 -2.44 -0.79
C LEU A 96 0.92 -3.58 -1.48
N LYS A 97 -0.37 -3.76 -1.19
CA LYS A 97 -1.22 -4.82 -1.76
C LYS A 97 -1.14 -4.94 -3.30
N PRO A 98 -1.06 -3.86 -4.10
CA PRO A 98 -0.95 -3.97 -5.56
C PRO A 98 0.36 -4.58 -6.05
N PHE A 99 1.43 -4.54 -5.25
CA PHE A 99 2.76 -5.06 -5.61
C PHE A 99 2.96 -6.51 -5.22
N PHE A 100 2.23 -6.98 -4.21
CA PHE A 100 2.22 -8.36 -3.75
C PHE A 100 0.77 -8.85 -3.77
N PRO A 101 0.20 -9.13 -4.96
CA PRO A 101 -1.08 -9.79 -5.02
C PRO A 101 -0.94 -11.14 -4.30
N LEU A 102 -1.52 -11.23 -3.09
CA LEU A 102 -1.70 -12.52 -2.46
C LEU A 102 -2.50 -13.36 -3.44
N PRO A 103 -2.10 -14.61 -3.73
CA PRO A 103 -2.97 -15.51 -4.45
C PRO A 103 -4.28 -15.55 -3.66
N GLU A 104 -5.38 -15.20 -4.32
CA GLU A 104 -6.71 -15.45 -3.78
C GLU A 104 -6.70 -16.90 -3.35
N LYS A 105 -7.05 -17.16 -2.08
CA LYS A 105 -7.22 -18.53 -1.59
C LYS A 105 -8.19 -19.18 -2.57
N GLN A 106 -7.65 -20.02 -3.45
CA GLN A 106 -8.46 -21.02 -4.11
C GLN A 106 -9.03 -21.82 -2.94
N GLU A 107 -10.33 -21.69 -2.70
CA GLU A 107 -11.09 -22.72 -2.01
C GLU A 107 -10.86 -23.97 -2.85
N LYS A 108 -9.80 -24.72 -2.51
CA LYS A 108 -9.67 -26.09 -2.99
C LYS A 108 -10.82 -26.80 -2.31
N GLU A 109 -11.86 -27.10 -3.08
CA GLU A 109 -12.76 -28.19 -2.76
C GLU A 109 -11.86 -29.37 -2.40
N GLU A 110 -11.88 -29.76 -1.12
CA GLU A 110 -11.21 -30.98 -0.67
C GLU A 110 -11.93 -32.13 -1.36
N GLU A 111 -11.43 -32.54 -2.53
CA GLU A 111 -11.87 -33.81 -3.10
C GLU A 111 -11.49 -34.90 -2.10
N PRO A 112 -12.43 -35.76 -1.68
CA PRO A 112 -12.16 -36.81 -0.73
C PRO A 112 -11.10 -37.74 -1.32
N ILE A 113 -10.04 -37.97 -0.56
CA ILE A 113 -9.01 -38.96 -0.89
C ILE A 113 -9.72 -40.33 -0.92
N GLU A 114 -9.99 -40.86 -2.11
CA GLU A 114 -10.37 -42.26 -2.29
C GLU A 114 -9.15 -43.10 -1.91
N PHE A 115 -9.23 -43.76 -0.75
CA PHE A 115 -8.29 -44.80 -0.38
C PHE A 115 -8.65 -46.04 -1.20
N ASP A 116 -7.93 -46.26 -2.30
CA ASP A 116 -7.96 -47.57 -2.95
C ASP A 116 -7.23 -48.58 -2.07
N ASP A 117 -8.03 -49.46 -1.46
CA ASP A 117 -7.63 -50.72 -0.86
C ASP A 117 -6.97 -51.61 -1.93
N PHE A 118 -5.72 -51.33 -2.29
CA PHE A 118 -4.88 -52.21 -3.10
C PHE A 118 -3.86 -52.91 -2.19
N PHE A 119 -4.37 -53.90 -1.47
CA PHE A 119 -3.75 -55.20 -1.15
C PHE A 119 -2.23 -55.28 -1.41
N MET A 120 -1.44 -55.40 -0.34
CA MET A 120 -0.97 -56.71 0.15
C MET A 120 -0.47 -57.59 -1.00
N ASP A 121 0.84 -57.58 -1.24
CA ASP A 121 1.67 -58.76 -1.49
C ASP A 121 3.11 -58.31 -1.80
N GLU A 122 3.97 -58.27 -0.77
CA GLU A 122 5.38 -58.60 -0.98
C GLU A 122 5.81 -59.61 0.08
N GLU A 123 6.03 -60.82 -0.41
CA GLU A 123 6.52 -61.99 0.32
C GLU A 123 7.84 -61.68 1.02
N ILE A 124 7.93 -62.17 2.25
CA ILE A 124 9.14 -62.27 3.04
C ILE A 124 10.10 -63.24 2.34
N ILE A 125 11.33 -62.80 2.05
CA ILE A 125 12.51 -63.66 1.94
C ILE A 125 13.48 -63.30 3.06
#